data_AF-A0A7G2JY20-F1
#
_entry.id   AF-A0A7G2JY20-F1
#
_cell.length_a   1.000
_cell.length_b   1.000
_cell.length_c   1.000
_cell.angle_alpha   90.00
_cell.angle_beta   90.00
_cell.angle_gamma   90.00
#
_symmetry.space_group_name_H-M   'P 1'
#
loop_
_entity.id
_entity.type
_entity.pdbx_description
1 polymer ?
#
loop_
_entity_poly.entity_id
_entity_poly.type
_entity_poly.pdbx_seq_one_letter_code
_entity_poly.pdbx_strand_id
1 'polypeptide(L)'
;QTEQHLSHILFGNVLGVSHQELIQSAVISAIIFCLIVFKRKDFLLYCFDPNHARVAGLSPKILHYGLLMLLALTIVSTMQVVGVILVVAMLIAPGITALTLTKSFDKMLWIAIVSSITSSLIGVILSYHFDASTGACIILLQAAFFVIALAYSNIRIR
;
A
#
# COMPACT_ATOMS: atom_id res chain seq x y z
N GLN A 1 19.87 -26.19 14.35
CA GLN A 1 18.62 -25.48 14.70
C GLN A 1 18.63 -24.00 14.28
N THR A 2 19.35 -23.62 13.22
CA THR A 2 19.64 -22.21 12.89
C THR A 2 18.81 -21.65 11.72
N GLU A 3 18.04 -22.48 11.02
CA GLU A 3 17.30 -22.10 9.80
C GLU A 3 15.94 -21.42 10.05
N GLN A 4 15.35 -21.54 11.25
CA GLN A 4 14.01 -20.98 11.53
C GLN A 4 13.99 -19.46 11.72
N HIS A 5 15.14 -18.82 11.98
CA HIS A 5 15.20 -17.38 12.26
C HIS A 5 15.14 -16.52 11.00
N LEU A 6 15.63 -17.01 9.85
CA LEU A 6 15.66 -16.23 8.61
C LEU A 6 14.29 -16.16 7.92
N SER A 7 13.53 -17.26 7.93
CA SER A 7 12.19 -17.31 7.35
C SER A 7 11.21 -16.39 8.08
N HIS A 8 11.33 -16.26 9.40
CA HIS A 8 10.45 -15.41 10.20
C HIS A 8 10.69 -13.91 9.94
N ILE A 9 11.95 -13.51 9.69
CA ILE A 9 12.31 -12.14 9.33
C ILE A 9 11.99 -11.82 7.85
N LEU A 10 12.18 -12.79 6.94
CA LEU A 10 11.90 -12.61 5.50
C LEU A 10 10.40 -12.63 5.18
N PHE A 11 9.62 -13.45 5.87
CA PHE A 11 8.18 -13.60 5.63
C PHE A 11 7.31 -12.82 6.60
N GLY A 12 7.86 -12.39 7.75
CA GLY A 12 7.10 -11.78 8.83
C GLY A 12 6.16 -12.80 9.47
N ASN A 13 6.09 -12.86 10.80
CA ASN A 13 5.04 -13.63 11.45
C ASN A 13 3.93 -12.68 11.86
N VAL A 14 2.98 -12.46 10.95
CA VAL A 14 1.74 -11.71 11.23
C VAL A 14 1.02 -12.28 12.47
N LEU A 15 1.24 -13.57 12.76
CA LEU A 15 0.68 -14.29 13.91
C LEU A 15 1.49 -14.16 15.22
N GLY A 16 2.69 -13.56 15.21
CA GLY A 16 3.57 -13.47 16.39
C GLY A 16 4.07 -12.05 16.67
N VAL A 17 3.37 -11.05 16.15
CA VAL A 17 3.64 -9.64 16.42
C VAL A 17 3.31 -9.36 17.88
N SER A 18 4.23 -8.73 18.61
CA SER A 18 3.97 -8.34 20.00
C SER A 18 2.87 -7.29 20.06
N HIS A 19 2.02 -7.33 21.09
CA HIS A 19 0.98 -6.31 21.30
C HIS A 19 1.54 -4.88 21.29
N GLN A 20 2.78 -4.70 21.76
CA GLN A 20 3.46 -3.40 21.75
C GLN A 20 3.79 -2.92 20.33
N GLU A 21 4.26 -3.82 19.46
CA GLU A 21 4.58 -3.50 18.06
C GLU A 21 3.31 -3.18 17.25
N LEU A 22 2.21 -3.89 17.53
CA LEU A 22 0.90 -3.60 16.93
C LEU A 22 0.40 -2.20 17.32
N ILE A 23 0.46 -1.85 18.61
CA ILE A 23 0.03 -0.53 19.08
C ILE A 23 0.90 0.58 18.47
N GLN A 24 2.22 0.38 18.44
CA GLN A 24 3.14 1.36 17.87
C GLN A 24 2.87 1.58 16.37
N SER A 25 2.71 0.50 15.60
CA SER A 25 2.37 0.59 14.17
C SER A 25 1.01 1.26 13.95
N ALA A 26 0.00 0.94 14.76
CA ALA A 26 -1.32 1.55 14.69
C ALA A 26 -1.28 3.06 14.96
N VAL A 27 -0.53 3.50 15.98
CA VAL A 27 -0.37 4.93 16.29
C VAL A 27 0.35 5.67 15.16
N ILE A 28 1.44 5.11 14.63
CA ILE A 28 2.18 5.72 13.52
C ILE A 28 1.28 5.82 12.28
N SER A 29 0.58 4.74 11.93
CA SER A 29 -0.36 4.70 10.82
C SER A 29 -1.47 5.73 10.97
N ALA A 30 -2.05 5.87 12.17
CA ALA A 30 -3.10 6.85 12.45
C ALA A 30 -2.60 8.30 12.28
N ILE A 31 -1.39 8.61 12.75
CA ILE A 31 -0.76 9.93 12.58
C ILE A 31 -0.56 10.23 11.10
N ILE A 32 0.01 9.29 10.33
CA ILE A 32 0.25 9.45 8.89
C ILE A 32 -1.08 9.62 8.15
N PHE A 33 -2.08 8.80 8.46
CA PHE A 33 -3.41 8.88 7.85
C PHE A 33 -4.06 10.24 8.13
N CYS A 34 -4.03 10.70 9.39
CA CYS A 34 -4.55 12.02 9.77
C CYS A 34 -3.86 13.14 8.98
N LEU A 35 -2.53 13.08 8.87
CA LEU A 35 -1.74 14.08 8.15
C LEU A 35 -2.07 14.07 6.64
N ILE A 36 -2.22 12.90 6.03
CA ILE A 36 -2.65 12.77 4.63
C ILE A 36 -4.05 13.33 4.41
N VAL A 37 -5.01 13.03 5.30
CA VAL A 37 -6.38 13.54 5.18
C VAL A 37 -6.42 15.06 5.33
N PHE A 38 -5.67 15.61 6.30
CA PHE A 38 -5.62 17.05 6.54
C PHE A 38 -4.92 17.81 5.41
N LYS A 39 -3.84 17.23 4.85
CA LYS A 39 -3.08 17.78 3.72
C LYS A 39 -3.55 17.32 2.35
N ARG A 40 -4.71 16.64 2.28
CA ARG A 40 -5.24 16.06 1.02
C ARG A 40 -5.36 17.09 -0.09
N LYS A 41 -5.80 18.32 0.21
CA LYS A 41 -5.95 19.39 -0.80
C LYS A 41 -4.61 19.84 -1.39
N ASP A 42 -3.60 20.01 -0.55
CA ASP A 42 -2.25 20.43 -0.97
C ASP A 42 -1.57 19.35 -1.82
N PHE A 43 -1.71 18.08 -1.43
CA PHE A 43 -1.18 16.94 -2.19
C PHE A 43 -1.93 16.68 -3.49
N LEU A 44 -3.26 16.84 -3.50
CA LEU A 44 -4.06 16.76 -4.74
C LEU A 44 -3.64 17.84 -5.74
N LEU A 45 -3.44 19.07 -5.27
CA LEU A 45 -3.02 20.18 -6.14
C LEU A 45 -1.64 19.91 -6.77
N TYR A 46 -0.71 19.35 -5.98
CA TYR A 46 0.60 18.93 -6.48
C TYR A 46 0.51 17.78 -7.49
N CYS A 47 -0.32 16.76 -7.24
CA CYS A 47 -0.46 15.61 -8.13
C CYS A 47 -1.16 15.94 -9.45
N PHE A 48 -2.08 16.91 -9.48
CA PHE A 48 -2.78 17.30 -10.70
C PHE A 48 -1.96 18.25 -11.57
N ASP A 49 -1.30 19.25 -10.96
CA ASP A 49 -0.52 20.22 -11.72
C ASP A 49 0.53 20.91 -10.82
N PRO A 50 1.78 20.40 -10.80
CA PRO A 50 2.86 20.98 -10.00
C PRO A 50 3.21 22.41 -10.43
N ASN A 51 2.86 22.82 -11.66
CA ASN A 51 3.03 24.19 -12.12
C ASN A 51 1.91 25.10 -11.57
N HIS A 52 0.66 24.65 -11.54
CA HIS A 52 -0.44 25.38 -10.85
C HIS A 52 -0.21 25.49 -9.34
N ALA A 53 0.35 24.46 -8.71
CA ALA A 53 0.68 24.50 -7.28
C ALA A 53 1.68 25.63 -6.96
N ARG A 54 2.62 25.89 -7.87
CA ARG A 54 3.59 26.99 -7.75
C ARG A 54 2.93 28.36 -7.90
N VAL A 55 1.93 28.48 -8.79
CA VAL A 55 1.14 29.71 -8.98
C VAL A 55 0.18 29.96 -7.82
N ALA A 56 -0.34 28.89 -7.19
CA ALA A 56 -1.19 28.94 -6.01
C ALA A 56 -0.43 29.26 -4.69
N GLY A 57 0.87 29.55 -4.76
CA GLY A 57 1.69 29.91 -3.60
C GLY A 57 2.19 28.72 -2.77
N LEU A 58 1.98 27.48 -3.21
CA LEU A 58 2.55 26.30 -2.57
C LEU A 58 3.95 26.03 -3.14
N SER A 59 4.89 25.66 -2.28
CA SER A 59 6.23 25.27 -2.71
C SER A 59 6.24 23.79 -3.12
N PRO A 60 6.39 23.46 -4.41
CA PRO A 60 6.34 22.06 -4.87
C PRO A 60 7.43 21.19 -4.24
N LYS A 61 8.55 21.81 -3.83
CA LYS A 61 9.66 21.14 -3.13
C LYS A 61 9.23 20.62 -1.75
N ILE A 62 8.53 21.41 -0.94
CA ILE A 62 8.12 21.00 0.41
C ILE A 62 7.09 19.87 0.32
N LEU A 63 6.17 19.94 -0.64
CA LEU A 63 5.19 18.89 -0.89
C LEU A 63 5.85 17.59 -1.36
N HIS A 64 6.81 17.68 -2.27
CA HIS A 64 7.56 16.52 -2.76
C HIS A 64 8.33 15.82 -1.64
N TYR A 65 9.15 16.57 -0.89
CA TYR A 65 9.91 16.01 0.22
C TYR A 65 9.01 15.55 1.38
N GLY A 66 7.89 16.23 1.62
CA GLY A 66 6.89 15.81 2.60
C GLY A 66 6.24 14.48 2.22
N LEU A 67 5.87 14.29 0.94
CA LEU A 67 5.28 13.04 0.46
C LEU A 67 6.30 11.89 0.51
N LEU A 68 7.55 12.14 0.12
CA LEU A 68 8.65 11.18 0.26
C LEU A 68 8.91 10.80 1.72
N MET A 69 8.90 11.77 2.63
CA MET A 69 9.09 11.52 4.06
C MET A 69 7.95 10.66 4.62
N LEU A 70 6.70 10.99 4.33
CA LEU A 70 5.54 10.20 4.75
C LEU A 70 5.58 8.79 4.19
N LEU A 71 5.93 8.65 2.91
CA LEU A 71 6.08 7.35 2.26
C LEU A 71 7.16 6.51 2.96
N ALA A 72 8.34 7.10 3.20
CA ALA A 72 9.44 6.43 3.89
C ALA A 72 9.05 5.99 5.31
N LEU A 73 8.42 6.89 6.09
CA LEU A 73 7.90 6.56 7.43
C LEU A 73 6.89 5.41 7.39
N THR A 74 5.98 5.43 6.41
CA THR A 74 4.97 4.37 6.24
C THR A 74 5.62 3.03 5.93
N ILE A 75 6.57 3.00 4.97
CA ILE A 75 7.26 1.78 4.56
C ILE A 75 8.06 1.22 5.75
N VAL A 76 8.86 2.04 6.43
CA VAL A 76 9.69 1.58 7.56
C VAL A 76 8.83 1.04 8.70
N SER A 77 7.72 1.71 9.03
CA SER A 77 6.82 1.26 10.11
C SER A 77 6.08 -0.04 9.78
N THR A 78 5.70 -0.25 8.52
CA THR A 78 4.98 -1.47 8.10
C THR A 78 5.92 -2.65 7.84
N MET A 79 7.16 -2.38 7.41
CA MET A 79 8.18 -3.39 7.12
C MET A 79 8.52 -4.26 8.34
N GLN A 80 8.48 -3.70 9.55
CA GLN A 80 8.76 -4.43 10.79
C GLN A 80 7.71 -5.50 11.10
N VAL A 81 6.45 -5.24 10.78
CA VAL A 81 5.32 -6.12 11.09
C VAL A 81 5.09 -7.15 9.98
N VAL A 82 5.22 -6.71 8.73
CA VAL A 82 4.72 -7.43 7.56
C VAL A 82 5.85 -8.04 6.71
N GLY A 83 7.06 -7.49 6.77
CA GLY A 83 8.20 -7.90 5.95
C GLY A 83 8.35 -7.09 4.66
N VAL A 84 9.59 -6.96 4.18
CA VAL A 84 9.97 -6.05 3.08
C VAL A 84 9.26 -6.39 1.77
N ILE A 85 9.25 -7.67 1.39
CA ILE A 85 8.74 -8.14 0.09
C ILE A 85 7.23 -7.86 0.00
N LEU A 86 6.50 -8.20 1.07
CA LEU A 86 5.06 -8.02 1.12
C LEU A 86 4.68 -6.54 1.13
N VAL A 87 5.42 -5.68 1.85
CA VAL A 87 5.20 -4.22 1.83
C VAL A 87 5.38 -3.65 0.42
N VAL A 88 6.47 -4.01 -0.28
CA VAL A 88 6.73 -3.50 -1.63
C VAL A 88 5.63 -3.95 -2.60
N ALA A 89 5.20 -5.21 -2.52
CA ALA A 89 4.10 -5.72 -3.35
C ALA A 89 2.78 -4.97 -3.06
N MET A 90 2.41 -4.87 -1.77
CA MET A 90 1.20 -4.16 -1.32
C MET A 90 1.21 -2.67 -1.63
N LEU A 91 2.39 -2.05 -1.78
CA LEU A 91 2.50 -0.65 -2.16
C LEU A 91 2.34 -0.46 -3.68
N ILE A 92 2.91 -1.35 -4.49
CA ILE A 92 3.00 -1.19 -5.95
C ILE A 92 1.75 -1.74 -6.66
N ALA A 93 1.35 -2.98 -6.36
CA ALA A 93 0.30 -3.68 -7.10
C ALA A 93 -1.08 -2.97 -7.10
N PRO A 94 -1.62 -2.48 -5.97
CA PRO A 94 -2.91 -1.79 -5.98
C PRO A 94 -2.84 -0.44 -6.71
N GLY A 95 -1.67 0.21 -6.69
CA GLY A 95 -1.43 1.46 -7.43
C GLY A 95 -1.51 1.25 -8.95
N ILE A 96 -0.82 0.24 -9.46
CA ILE A 96 -0.85 -0.10 -10.90
C ILE A 96 -2.25 -0.61 -11.31
N THR A 97 -2.87 -1.43 -10.46
CA THR A 97 -4.23 -1.95 -10.68
C THR A 97 -5.23 -0.80 -10.79
N ALA A 98 -5.19 0.16 -9.87
CA ALA A 98 -6.09 1.31 -9.89
C ALA A 98 -5.83 2.23 -11.10
N LEU A 99 -4.56 2.48 -11.45
CA LEU A 99 -4.18 3.28 -12.61
C LEU A 99 -4.67 2.67 -13.93
N THR A 100 -4.73 1.34 -14.00
CA THR A 100 -5.21 0.60 -15.18
C THR A 100 -6.73 0.71 -15.36
N LEU A 101 -7.48 0.91 -14.27
CA LEU A 101 -8.95 1.01 -14.27
C LEU A 101 -9.48 2.44 -14.45
N THR A 102 -8.79 3.44 -13.91
CA THR A 102 -9.28 4.83 -13.89
C THR A 102 -8.16 5.85 -14.02
N LYS A 103 -8.49 6.99 -14.63
CA LYS A 103 -7.60 8.16 -14.74
C LYS A 103 -7.89 9.26 -13.70
N SER A 104 -8.95 9.10 -12.91
CA SER A 104 -9.31 10.07 -11.85
C SER A 104 -8.67 9.68 -10.51
N PHE A 105 -7.90 10.60 -9.90
CA PHE A 105 -7.15 10.34 -8.67
C PHE A 105 -8.02 9.85 -7.50
N ASP A 106 -9.16 10.48 -7.23
CA ASP A 106 -10.03 10.07 -6.11
C ASP A 106 -10.56 8.64 -6.28
N LYS A 107 -10.94 8.28 -7.51
CA LYS A 107 -11.37 6.91 -7.84
C LYS A 107 -10.19 5.95 -7.77
N MET A 108 -9.01 6.38 -8.19
CA MET A 108 -7.79 5.58 -8.15
C MET A 108 -7.43 5.23 -6.70
N LEU A 109 -7.47 6.20 -5.79
CA LEU A 109 -7.20 5.99 -4.37
C LEU A 109 -8.20 5.00 -3.75
N TRP A 110 -9.50 5.17 -4.03
CA TRP A 110 -10.53 4.27 -3.54
C TRP A 110 -10.36 2.83 -4.05
N ILE A 111 -10.10 2.66 -5.35
CA ILE A 111 -9.88 1.32 -5.94
C ILE A 111 -8.63 0.67 -5.34
N ALA A 112 -7.54 1.43 -5.20
CA ALA A 112 -6.31 0.93 -4.61
C ALA A 112 -6.55 0.42 -3.18
N ILE A 113 -7.19 1.23 -2.33
CA ILE A 113 -7.52 0.85 -0.94
C ILE A 113 -8.39 -0.40 -0.89
N VAL A 114 -9.49 -0.42 -1.66
CA VAL A 114 -10.42 -1.55 -1.67
C VAL A 114 -9.73 -2.82 -2.17
N SER A 115 -8.94 -2.74 -3.24
CA SER A 115 -8.21 -3.89 -3.78
C SER A 115 -7.17 -4.45 -2.79
N SER A 116 -6.43 -3.58 -2.08
CA SER A 116 -5.48 -4.01 -1.05
C SER A 116 -6.16 -4.67 0.13
N ILE A 117 -7.23 -4.08 0.65
CA ILE A 117 -7.96 -4.62 1.80
C ILE A 117 -8.55 -5.99 1.45
N THR A 118 -9.28 -6.08 0.33
CA THR A 118 -9.90 -7.33 -0.11
C THR A 118 -8.87 -8.41 -0.40
N SER A 119 -7.77 -8.08 -1.07
CA SER A 119 -6.68 -9.03 -1.33
C SER A 119 -6.00 -9.52 -0.05
N SER A 120 -5.84 -8.63 0.94
CA SER A 120 -5.23 -8.99 2.23
C SER A 120 -6.16 -9.91 3.04
N LEU A 121 -7.44 -9.55 3.17
CA LEU A 121 -8.45 -10.37 3.86
C LEU A 121 -8.58 -11.76 3.24
N ILE A 122 -8.78 -11.81 1.92
CA ILE A 122 -8.93 -13.08 1.19
C ILE A 122 -7.63 -13.89 1.28
N GLY A 123 -6.46 -13.23 1.19
CA GLY A 123 -5.16 -13.89 1.27
C GLY A 123 -4.88 -14.52 2.62
N VAL A 124 -5.28 -13.86 3.72
CA VAL A 124 -5.17 -14.42 5.08
C VAL A 124 -6.10 -15.62 5.25
N ILE A 125 -7.35 -15.53 4.77
CA ILE A 125 -8.33 -16.64 4.87
C ILE A 125 -7.87 -17.86 4.05
N LEU A 126 -7.34 -17.65 2.84
CA LEU A 126 -6.79 -18.75 2.04
C LEU A 126 -5.54 -19.36 2.68
N SER A 127 -4.64 -18.52 3.20
CA SER A 127 -3.44 -18.99 3.90
C SER A 127 -3.79 -19.90 5.08
N TYR A 128 -4.85 -19.58 5.82
CA TYR A 128 -5.36 -20.42 6.91
C TYR A 128 -5.89 -21.79 6.45
N HIS A 129 -6.52 -21.87 5.26
CA HIS A 129 -7.06 -23.14 4.75
C HIS A 129 -6.02 -24.02 4.06
N PHE A 130 -4.99 -23.41 3.45
CA PHE A 130 -3.99 -24.12 2.65
C PHE A 130 -2.65 -24.35 3.38
N ASP A 131 -2.54 -23.99 4.66
CA ASP A 131 -1.29 -24.01 5.45
C ASP A 131 -0.10 -23.36 4.70
N ALA A 132 -0.39 -22.37 3.86
CA ALA A 132 0.56 -21.72 2.96
C ALA A 132 1.04 -20.38 3.53
N SER A 133 2.21 -19.90 3.08
CA SER A 133 2.77 -18.60 3.49
C SER A 133 1.79 -17.45 3.22
N THR A 134 1.37 -16.75 4.26
CA THR A 134 0.41 -15.63 4.19
C THR A 134 0.85 -14.55 3.20
N GLY A 135 2.14 -14.19 3.20
CA GLY A 135 2.66 -13.19 2.27
C GLY A 135 2.59 -13.64 0.82
N ALA A 136 2.91 -14.90 0.53
CA ALA A 136 2.80 -15.42 -0.83
C ALA A 136 1.34 -15.43 -1.32
N CYS A 137 0.39 -15.85 -0.48
CA CYS A 137 -1.03 -15.84 -0.81
C CYS A 137 -1.54 -14.42 -1.14
N ILE A 138 -1.17 -13.43 -0.33
CA ILE A 138 -1.56 -12.04 -0.55
C ILE A 138 -1.01 -11.50 -1.87
N ILE A 139 0.28 -11.76 -2.17
CA ILE A 139 0.92 -11.30 -3.41
C ILE A 139 0.27 -11.95 -4.63
N LEU A 140 -0.02 -13.26 -4.58
CA LEU A 140 -0.69 -13.96 -5.67
C LEU A 140 -2.10 -13.43 -5.92
N LEU A 141 -2.85 -13.08 -4.88
CA LEU A 141 -4.16 -12.44 -5.02
C LEU A 141 -4.07 -11.04 -5.61
N GLN A 142 -3.09 -10.22 -5.20
CA GLN A 142 -2.89 -8.91 -5.81
C GLN A 142 -2.51 -9.04 -7.29
N ALA A 143 -1.66 -10.01 -7.63
CA ALA A 143 -1.33 -10.29 -9.02
C ALA A 143 -2.57 -10.73 -9.82
N ALA A 144 -3.43 -11.58 -9.24
CA ALA A 144 -4.68 -11.99 -9.88
C ALA A 144 -5.62 -10.79 -10.10
N PHE A 145 -5.79 -9.91 -9.10
CA PHE A 145 -6.56 -8.68 -9.26
C PHE A 145 -6.00 -7.76 -10.34
N PHE A 146 -4.68 -7.62 -10.42
CA PHE A 146 -4.04 -6.86 -11.49
C PHE A 146 -4.30 -7.45 -12.87
N VAL A 147 -4.20 -8.78 -13.04
CA VAL A 147 -4.48 -9.45 -14.31
C VAL A 147 -5.95 -9.28 -14.72
N ILE A 148 -6.89 -9.44 -13.78
CA ILE A 148 -8.32 -9.22 -14.02
C ILE A 148 -8.57 -7.76 -14.44
N ALA A 149 -7.96 -6.81 -13.73
CA ALA A 149 -8.02 -5.40 -14.05
C ALA A 149 -7.49 -5.07 -15.46
N LEU A 150 -6.36 -5.67 -15.83
CA LEU A 150 -5.75 -5.53 -17.14
C LEU A 150 -6.62 -6.12 -18.25
N ALA A 151 -7.22 -7.29 -18.03
CA ALA A 151 -8.15 -7.92 -18.97
C ALA A 151 -9.39 -7.04 -19.17
N TYR A 152 -9.97 -6.52 -18.09
CA TYR A 152 -11.12 -5.62 -18.15
C TYR A 152 -10.80 -4.31 -18.88
N SER A 153 -9.62 -3.73 -18.62
CA SER A 153 -9.17 -2.51 -19.30
C SER A 153 -8.95 -2.74 -20.79
N ASN A 154 -8.34 -3.86 -21.18
CA ASN A 154 -8.18 -4.23 -22.60
C ASN A 154 -9.52 -4.41 -23.32
N ILE A 155 -10.51 -5.04 -22.69
CA ILE A 155 -11.85 -5.22 -23.27
C ILE A 155 -12.55 -3.88 -23.48
N ARG A 156 -12.33 -2.90 -22.59
CA ARG A 156 -12.94 -1.57 -22.69
C ARG A 156 -12.29 -0.66 -23.75
N ILE A 157 -11.04 -0.94 -24.12
CA ILE A 157 -10.28 -0.18 -25.13
C ILE A 157 -10.62 -0.66 -26.56
N ARG A 158 -11.22 -1.84 -26.70
CA ARG A 158 -11.65 -2.42 -27.98
C ARG A 158 -13.13 -2.17 -28.24
#